data_AF-A0A370HN64-F1
#
_entry.id   AF-A0A370HN64-F1
#
_cell.length_a   1.000
_cell.length_b   1.000
_cell.length_c   1.000
_cell.angle_alpha   90.00
_cell.angle_beta   90.00
_cell.angle_gamma   90.00
#
_symmetry.space_group_name_H-M   'P 1'
#
loop_
_entity.id
_entity.type
_entity.pdbx_description
1 polymer ?
#
loop_
_entity_poly.entity_id
_entity_poly.type
_entity_poly.pdbx_seq_one_letter_code
_entity_poly.pdbx_strand_id
1 'polypeptide(L)'
;MHHAVQAAIARFPDRGHAIEALSRMDDSFMSLCEDFAEAQAALVHWERSGSPVRTARCAEYRELVRDLAAEIEVELERNKDNLRRDRPA
;
A
#
# COMPACT_ATOMS: atom_id res chain seq x y z
N MET A 1 -1.86 0.69 -16.06
CA MET A 1 -1.64 0.23 -14.67
C MET A 1 -1.88 1.43 -13.77
N HIS A 2 -2.69 1.28 -12.72
CA HIS A 2 -3.09 2.39 -11.85
C HIS A 2 -1.90 2.81 -10.96
N HIS A 3 -1.68 4.11 -10.73
CA HIS A 3 -0.50 4.61 -9.98
C HIS A 3 -0.42 4.02 -8.56
N ALA A 4 -1.57 3.89 -7.88
CA ALA A 4 -1.63 3.30 -6.55
C ALA A 4 -1.15 1.84 -6.50
N VAL A 5 -1.51 1.04 -7.52
CA VAL A 5 -1.02 -0.33 -7.67
C VAL A 5 0.49 -0.34 -7.88
N GLN A 6 1.04 0.59 -8.66
CA GLN A 6 2.49 0.71 -8.85
C GLN A 6 3.22 1.07 -7.55
N ALA A 7 2.65 1.96 -6.73
CA ALA A 7 3.20 2.31 -5.43
C ALA A 7 3.28 1.09 -4.49
N ALA A 8 2.22 0.28 -4.45
CA ALA A 8 2.22 -0.98 -3.69
C ALA A 8 3.25 -1.98 -4.24
N ILE A 9 3.34 -2.17 -5.56
CA ILE A 9 4.34 -3.06 -6.18
C ILE A 9 5.77 -2.60 -5.87
N ALA A 10 6.04 -1.29 -5.93
CA ALA A 10 7.35 -0.75 -5.59
C ALA A 10 7.74 -1.04 -4.13
N ARG A 11 6.76 -1.08 -3.22
CA ARG A 11 6.97 -1.43 -1.81
C ARG A 11 7.15 -2.94 -1.58
N PHE A 12 6.51 -3.78 -2.40
CA PHE A 12 6.48 -5.23 -2.28
C PHE A 12 6.80 -5.91 -3.63
N PRO A 13 8.04 -5.78 -4.14
CA PRO A 13 8.38 -6.21 -5.50
C PRO A 13 8.13 -7.71 -5.74
N ASP A 14 8.39 -8.54 -4.73
CA ASP A 14 8.18 -10.01 -4.80
C ASP A 14 6.69 -10.41 -4.86
N ARG A 15 5.77 -9.48 -4.60
CA ARG A 15 4.33 -9.71 -4.56
C ARG A 15 3.58 -9.06 -5.71
N GLY A 16 4.28 -8.57 -6.74
CA GLY A 16 3.70 -7.75 -7.81
C GLY A 16 2.46 -8.36 -8.48
N HIS A 17 2.54 -9.63 -8.90
CA HIS A 17 1.39 -10.31 -9.52
C HIS A 17 0.20 -10.48 -8.58
N ALA A 18 0.43 -10.74 -7.28
CA ALA A 18 -0.64 -10.88 -6.31
C ALA A 18 -1.35 -9.54 -6.07
N ILE A 19 -0.58 -8.46 -5.99
CA ILE A 19 -1.10 -7.09 -5.85
C ILE A 19 -1.95 -6.72 -7.07
N GLU A 20 -1.45 -6.95 -8.29
CA GLU A 20 -2.21 -6.64 -9.52
C GLU A 20 -3.49 -7.46 -9.67
N ALA A 21 -3.48 -8.72 -9.24
CA ALA A 21 -4.65 -9.58 -9.30
C ALA A 21 -5.69 -9.16 -8.27
N LEU A 22 -5.27 -9.00 -7.01
CA LEU A 22 -6.16 -8.64 -5.91
C LEU A 22 -6.78 -7.25 -6.12
N SER A 23 -6.00 -6.26 -6.59
CA SER A 23 -6.51 -4.92 -6.85
C SER A 23 -7.56 -4.83 -7.97
N ARG A 24 -7.71 -5.87 -8.80
CA ARG A 24 -8.76 -5.93 -9.83
C ARG A 24 -10.03 -6.63 -9.34
N MET A 25 -9.91 -7.39 -8.25
CA MET A 25 -10.97 -8.26 -7.73
C MET A 25 -11.58 -7.74 -6.43
N ASP A 26 -10.85 -6.90 -5.70
CA ASP A 26 -11.19 -6.40 -4.39
C ASP A 26 -11.05 -4.87 -4.34
N ASP A 27 -12.19 -4.19 -4.39
CA ASP A 27 -12.26 -2.72 -4.34
C ASP A 27 -11.75 -2.16 -3.01
N SER A 28 -11.88 -2.90 -1.90
CA SER A 28 -11.34 -2.49 -0.60
C SER A 28 -9.81 -2.52 -0.61
N PHE A 29 -9.22 -3.55 -1.23
CA PHE A 29 -7.77 -3.61 -1.41
C PHE A 29 -7.26 -2.53 -2.37
N MET A 30 -8.04 -2.19 -3.40
CA MET A 30 -7.73 -1.08 -4.30
C MET A 30 -7.73 0.26 -3.55
N SER A 31 -8.75 0.54 -2.74
CA SER A 31 -8.82 1.74 -1.89
C SER A 31 -7.63 1.81 -0.92
N LEU A 32 -7.23 0.69 -0.32
CA LEU A 32 -6.05 0.63 0.54
C LEU A 32 -4.75 0.99 -0.20
N CYS A 33 -4.62 0.55 -1.46
CA CYS A 33 -3.49 0.95 -2.31
C CYS A 33 -3.51 2.46 -2.60
N GLU A 34 -4.69 3.06 -2.81
CA GLU A 34 -4.86 4.50 -3.03
C GLU A 34 -4.42 5.29 -1.81
N ASP A 35 -4.91 4.94 -0.62
CA ASP A 35 -4.53 5.57 0.65
C ASP A 35 -3.00 5.50 0.86
N PHE A 36 -2.40 4.35 0.57
CA PHE A 36 -0.96 4.15 0.66
C PHE A 36 -0.18 5.08 -0.29
N ALA A 37 -0.63 5.20 -1.54
CA ALA A 37 0.02 6.06 -2.53
C ALA A 37 -0.13 7.55 -2.17
N GLU A 38 -1.29 7.95 -1.66
CA GLU A 38 -1.54 9.32 -1.19
C GLU A 38 -0.67 9.66 0.02
N ALA A 39 -0.55 8.75 1.00
CA ALA A 39 0.31 8.95 2.16
C ALA A 39 1.79 9.10 1.77
N GLN A 40 2.28 8.32 0.80
CA GLN A 40 3.63 8.49 0.25
C GLN A 40 3.81 9.83 -0.44
N ALA A 41 2.86 10.23 -1.29
CA ALA A 41 2.92 11.51 -1.99
C ALA A 41 2.92 12.69 -0.99
N ALA A 42 2.11 12.62 0.06
CA ALA A 42 2.09 13.60 1.13
C ALA A 42 3.42 13.63 1.90
N LEU A 43 4.02 12.48 2.20
CA LEU A 43 5.34 12.41 2.83
C LEU A 43 6.40 13.14 1.98
N VAL A 44 6.47 12.82 0.69
CA VAL A 44 7.42 13.46 -0.25
C VAL A 44 7.18 14.97 -0.33
N HIS A 45 5.91 15.40 -0.32
CA HIS A 45 5.55 16.80 -0.28
C HIS A 45 6.10 17.49 0.98
N TRP A 46 5.87 16.91 2.16
CA TRP A 46 6.32 17.49 3.42
C TRP A 46 7.84 17.48 3.55
N GLU A 47 8.53 16.44 3.10
CA GLU A 47 10.00 16.38 3.12
C GLU A 47 10.66 17.52 2.35
N ARG A 48 9.99 18.02 1.30
CA ARG A 48 10.43 19.16 0.49
C ARG A 48 9.90 20.51 0.98
N SER A 49 9.07 20.52 2.02
CA SER A 49 8.41 21.72 2.52
C SER A 49 9.34 22.59 3.36
N GLY A 50 9.27 23.91 3.16
CA GLY A 50 9.88 24.89 4.06
C GLY A 50 9.10 25.14 5.35
N SER A 51 7.98 24.45 5.57
CA SER A 51 7.08 24.70 6.68
C SER A 51 7.72 24.38 8.04
N PRO A 52 7.48 25.20 9.09
CA PRO A 52 7.90 24.90 10.46
C PRO A 52 7.36 23.56 10.99
N VAL A 53 6.21 23.11 10.49
CA VAL A 53 5.61 21.82 10.88
C VAL A 53 6.12 20.63 10.07
N ARG A 54 7.10 20.83 9.15
CA ARG A 54 7.66 19.77 8.31
C ARG A 54 7.98 18.52 9.12
N THR A 55 8.76 18.67 10.19
CA THR A 55 9.27 17.54 10.96
C THR A 55 8.13 16.72 11.56
N ALA A 56 7.13 17.38 12.14
CA ALA A 56 5.94 16.72 12.70
C ALA A 56 5.14 16.00 11.61
N ARG A 57 4.86 16.67 10.48
CA ARG A 57 4.13 16.06 9.36
C ARG A 57 4.87 14.88 8.75
N CYS A 58 6.19 14.98 8.58
CA CYS A 58 6.98 13.85 8.07
C CYS A 58 6.94 12.66 9.03
N ALA A 59 6.94 12.89 10.36
CA ALA A 59 6.81 11.81 11.32
C ALA A 59 5.44 11.13 11.20
N GLU A 60 4.35 11.92 11.20
CA GLU A 60 2.98 11.42 11.03
C GLU A 60 2.82 10.58 9.74
N TYR A 61 3.24 11.12 8.59
CA TYR A 61 3.09 10.39 7.33
C TYR A 61 4.01 9.18 7.21
N ARG A 62 5.18 9.15 7.86
CA ARG A 62 6.01 7.94 7.91
C ARG A 62 5.34 6.83 8.72
N GLU A 63 4.70 7.17 9.83
CA GLU A 63 3.92 6.22 10.60
C GLU A 63 2.74 5.70 9.78
N LEU A 64 1.98 6.58 9.15
CA LEU A 64 0.85 6.20 8.30
C LEU A 64 1.28 5.29 7.13
N VAL A 65 2.37 5.60 6.42
CA VAL A 65 2.91 4.76 5.34
C VAL A 65 3.32 3.38 5.86
N ARG A 66 3.90 3.30 7.06
CA ARG A 66 4.28 2.02 7.69
C ARG A 66 3.04 1.20 8.02
N ASP A 67 2.02 1.82 8.61
CA ASP A 67 0.82 1.13 9.05
C ASP A 67 0.00 0.64 7.85
N LEU A 68 -0.18 1.46 6.81
CA LEU A 68 -0.81 1.06 5.55
C LEU A 68 -0.03 -0.06 4.83
N ALA A 69 1.31 -0.02 4.85
CA ALA A 69 2.11 -1.12 4.30
C ALA A 69 1.87 -2.43 5.07
N ALA A 70 1.74 -2.38 6.39
CA ALA A 70 1.45 -3.57 7.19
C ALA A 70 0.04 -4.12 6.87
N GLU A 71 -0.96 -3.26 6.66
CA GLU A 71 -2.30 -3.67 6.24
C GLU A 71 -2.29 -4.34 4.86
N ILE A 72 -1.56 -3.79 3.89
CA ILE A 72 -1.38 -4.41 2.56
C ILE A 72 -0.76 -5.81 2.70
N GLU A 73 0.27 -5.96 3.53
CA GLU A 73 0.91 -7.27 3.77
C GLU A 73 -0.07 -8.29 4.37
N VAL A 74 -0.90 -7.86 5.32
CA VAL A 74 -1.95 -8.70 5.92
C VAL A 74 -2.96 -9.15 4.88
N GLU A 75 -3.44 -8.25 4.02
CA GLU A 75 -4.40 -8.62 2.96
C GLU A 75 -3.79 -9.56 1.92
N LEU A 76 -2.50 -9.41 1.60
CA LEU A 76 -1.79 -10.32 0.70
C LEU A 76 -1.64 -11.73 1.30
N GLU A 77 -1.37 -11.86 2.60
CA GLU A 77 -1.34 -13.18 3.24
C GLU A 77 -2.74 -13.79 3.35
N ARG A 78 -3.77 -12.98 3.66
CA ARG A 78 -5.18 -13.43 3.64
C ARG A 78 -5.59 -13.97 2.27
N ASN A 79 -5.28 -13.24 1.20
CA ASN A 79 -5.57 -13.67 -0.17
C ASN A 79 -4.88 -15.00 -0.51
N LYS A 80 -3.61 -15.13 -0.16
CA LYS A 80 -2.83 -16.36 -0.38
C LYS A 80 -3.41 -17.56 0.37
N ASP A 81 -3.89 -17.36 1.60
CA ASP A 81 -4.52 -18.42 2.38
C ASP A 81 -5.90 -18.82 1.82
N ASN A 82 -6.67 -17.86 1.30
CA ASN A 82 -7.91 -18.16 0.56
C ASN A 82 -7.62 -18.99 -0.71
N LEU A 83 -6.61 -18.60 -1.50
CA LEU A 83 -6.19 -19.35 -2.70
C LEU A 83 -5.71 -20.78 -2.39
N ARG A 84 -5.15 -21.01 -1.21
CA ARG A 84 -4.76 -22.36 -0.75
C ARG A 84 -5.97 -23.21 -0.39
N ARG A 85 -7.00 -22.61 0.24
CA ARG A 85 -8.23 -23.30 0.62
C ARG A 85 -9.06 -23.71 -0.60
N ASP A 86 -9.05 -22.91 -1.65
CA ASP A 86 -9.89 -23.12 -2.85
C ASP A 86 -9.26 -24.09 -3.89
N ARG A 87 -8.05 -24.62 -3.61
CA ARG A 87 -7.38 -25.55 -4.54
C ARG A 87 -7.98 -26.96 -4.42
N PRO A 88 -8.49 -27.57 -5.50
CA PRO A 88 -8.97 -28.95 -5.46
C PRO A 88 -7.81 -29.94 -5.19
N ALA A 89 -8.13 -31.01 -4.45
CA ALA A 89 -7.22 -32.07 -4.05
C ALA A 89 -6.65 -32.87 -5.24
#